data_AF-A0A6B2ENM9-F1
#
_entry.id   AF-A0A6B2ENM9-F1
#
_cell.length_a   1.000
_cell.length_b   1.000
_cell.length_c   1.000
_cell.angle_alpha   90.00
_cell.angle_beta   90.00
_cell.angle_gamma   90.00
#
_symmetry.space_group_name_H-M   'P 1'
#
loop_
_entity.id
_entity.type
_entity.pdbx_description
1 polymer ?
#
loop_
_entity_poly.entity_id
_entity_poly.type
_entity_poly.pdbx_seq_one_letter_code
_entity_poly.pdbx_strand_id
1 'polypeptide(L)'
;MRRIFCVFGIFLCLDFSFCTEKPNKNFTIYWNVPTDQCNKHNYTNANGTKPDFAALLTNLSIVHNVNGSFRGEEFRILYSPGLWPSMEHNKTENGTHGGMPHHGNITEHLKQLEIDINNCSHINYIPKNFTGMAVIDMESWRPVFRQNTGWMEIYRKLVFREIDNNATLREQEKINDSITCEKNRTSDCFKVAADIFEPMAIDFMNKSI
;
A
#
# COMPACT_ATOMS: atom_id res chain seq x y z
N MET A 1 5.74 4.94 -27.93
CA MET A 1 5.07 4.25 -29.05
C MET A 1 3.60 4.64 -29.02
N ARG A 2 3.12 5.41 -30.01
CA ARG A 2 1.74 5.93 -30.05
C ARG A 2 0.78 4.78 -30.40
N ARG A 3 -0.29 4.57 -29.63
CA ARG A 3 -1.36 3.61 -29.98
C ARG A 3 -2.58 4.41 -30.48
N ILE A 4 -2.89 4.26 -31.76
CA ILE A 4 -4.05 4.86 -32.41
C ILE A 4 -5.14 3.78 -32.46
N PHE A 5 -6.35 4.11 -31.98
CA PHE A 5 -7.53 3.28 -32.15
C PHE A 5 -8.48 3.98 -33.13
N CYS A 6 -8.74 3.35 -34.27
CA CYS A 6 -9.72 3.82 -35.25
C CYS A 6 -10.93 2.89 -35.23
N VAL A 7 -12.14 3.45 -35.18
CA VAL A 7 -13.39 2.72 -35.40
C VAL A 7 -13.89 3.11 -36.79
N PHE A 8 -14.03 2.13 -37.68
CA PHE A 8 -14.58 2.34 -39.02
C PHE A 8 -16.06 1.93 -39.02
N GLY A 9 -16.96 2.89 -39.15
CA GLY A 9 -18.39 2.66 -39.38
C GLY A 9 -18.73 2.90 -40.84
N ILE A 10 -19.27 1.90 -41.54
CA ILE A 10 -19.74 2.05 -42.92
C ILE A 10 -21.19 2.54 -42.87
N PHE A 11 -21.39 3.83 -43.09
CA PHE A 11 -22.68 4.39 -43.52
C PHE A 11 -22.47 5.01 -44.91
N LEU A 12 -23.44 4.74 -45.79
CA LEU A 12 -23.48 5.18 -47.19
C LEU A 12 -22.81 6.57 -47.40
N CYS A 13 -21.65 6.52 -48.07
CA CYS A 13 -20.92 7.62 -48.72
C CYS A 13 -20.18 8.69 -47.91
N LEU A 14 -19.89 8.53 -46.62
CA LEU A 14 -18.91 9.40 -45.93
C LEU A 14 -18.04 8.61 -44.95
N ASP A 15 -16.78 8.36 -45.31
CA ASP A 15 -15.76 7.81 -44.41
C ASP A 15 -15.38 8.87 -43.35
N PHE A 16 -16.10 8.90 -42.23
CA PHE A 16 -15.67 9.66 -41.05
C PHE A 16 -14.69 8.81 -40.23
N SER A 17 -13.40 9.06 -40.41
CA SER A 17 -12.36 8.56 -39.50
C SER A 17 -12.30 9.45 -38.25
N PHE A 18 -12.97 9.04 -37.17
CA PHE A 18 -12.74 9.64 -35.85
C PHE A 18 -11.46 9.06 -35.24
N CYS A 19 -10.34 9.75 -35.46
CA CYS A 19 -9.13 9.54 -34.68
C CYS A 19 -9.25 10.33 -33.38
N THR A 20 -9.53 9.66 -32.26
CA THR A 20 -9.37 10.29 -30.96
C THR A 20 -7.89 10.22 -30.57
N GLU A 21 -7.17 11.30 -30.82
CA GLU A 21 -5.82 11.44 -30.26
C GLU A 21 -5.98 11.59 -28.75
N LYS A 22 -5.62 10.54 -27.99
CA LYS A 22 -5.60 10.63 -26.53
C LYS A 22 -4.59 11.73 -26.20
N PRO A 23 -5.00 12.87 -25.62
CA PRO A 23 -4.09 13.98 -25.38
C PRO A 23 -2.92 13.44 -24.56
N ASN A 24 -1.71 13.81 -24.94
CA ASN A 24 -0.50 13.41 -24.23
C ASN A 24 -0.54 14.05 -22.84
N LYS A 25 -1.14 13.35 -21.86
CA LYS A 25 -1.25 13.85 -20.49
C LYS A 25 0.13 13.72 -19.85
N ASN A 26 0.89 14.82 -19.87
CA ASN A 26 2.16 14.90 -19.14
C ASN A 26 1.96 14.88 -17.61
N PHE A 27 0.73 15.11 -17.14
CA PHE A 27 0.34 15.07 -15.73
C PHE A 27 -1.10 14.56 -15.59
N THR A 28 -1.33 13.63 -14.66
CA THR A 28 -2.64 13.02 -14.41
C THR A 28 -2.98 13.13 -12.93
N ILE A 29 -4.20 13.59 -12.64
CA ILE A 29 -4.74 13.66 -11.27
C ILE A 29 -5.76 12.53 -11.11
N TYR A 30 -5.63 11.75 -10.04
CA TYR A 30 -6.57 10.69 -9.67
C TYR A 30 -7.39 11.09 -8.45
N TRP A 31 -8.67 10.72 -8.44
CA TRP A 31 -9.57 10.91 -7.30
C TRP A 31 -9.64 9.65 -6.45
N ASN A 32 -9.03 9.68 -5.26
CA ASN A 32 -9.10 8.61 -4.26
C ASN A 32 -9.81 9.08 -2.97
N VAL A 33 -10.95 9.75 -3.12
CA VAL A 33 -11.80 10.14 -1.98
C VAL A 33 -13.07 9.29 -2.01
N PRO A 34 -13.54 8.72 -0.88
CA PRO A 34 -14.71 7.84 -0.83
C PRO A 34 -16.04 8.61 -0.92
N THR A 35 -16.23 9.37 -2.00
CA THR A 35 -17.43 10.18 -2.25
C THR A 35 -18.68 9.35 -2.53
N ASP A 36 -18.53 8.06 -2.82
CA ASP A 36 -19.66 7.11 -2.91
C ASP A 36 -20.44 7.02 -1.59
N GLN A 37 -19.79 7.26 -0.45
CA GLN A 37 -20.45 7.35 0.86
C GLN A 37 -21.48 8.49 0.91
N CYS A 38 -21.22 9.60 0.21
CA CYS A 38 -22.17 10.72 0.13
C CYS A 38 -23.51 10.27 -0.46
N ASN A 39 -23.46 9.44 -1.51
CA ASN A 39 -24.63 8.87 -2.16
C ASN A 39 -25.31 7.81 -1.29
N LYS A 40 -24.55 6.89 -0.68
CA LYS A 40 -25.07 5.82 0.18
C LYS A 40 -25.85 6.35 1.38
N HIS A 41 -25.39 7.45 1.97
CA HIS A 41 -26.00 8.06 3.15
C HIS A 41 -26.94 9.23 2.83
N ASN A 42 -27.26 9.46 1.55
CA ASN A 42 -28.16 10.54 1.11
C ASN A 42 -27.75 11.94 1.63
N TYR A 43 -26.45 12.25 1.66
CA TYR A 43 -25.99 13.57 2.09
C TYR A 43 -26.44 14.66 1.10
N THR A 44 -26.98 15.74 1.64
CA THR A 44 -27.44 16.92 0.90
C THR A 44 -26.86 18.19 1.51
N ASN A 45 -26.78 19.26 0.70
CA ASN A 45 -26.50 20.60 1.21
C ASN A 45 -27.75 21.19 1.92
N ALA A 46 -27.63 22.41 2.45
CA ALA A 46 -28.71 23.11 3.15
C ALA A 46 -30.00 23.29 2.32
N ASN A 47 -29.90 23.24 0.99
CA ASN A 47 -31.02 23.38 0.07
C ASN A 47 -31.56 22.02 -0.42
N GLY A 48 -31.16 20.91 0.20
CA GLY A 48 -31.61 19.57 -0.16
C GLY A 48 -31.02 19.01 -1.45
N THR A 49 -29.99 19.64 -2.02
CA THR A 49 -29.35 19.18 -3.26
C THR A 49 -28.22 18.20 -2.93
N LYS A 50 -28.15 17.08 -3.65
CA LYS A 50 -27.03 16.13 -3.57
C LYS A 50 -25.83 16.64 -4.37
N PRO A 51 -24.60 16.46 -3.88
CA PRO A 51 -23.40 16.75 -4.66
C PRO A 51 -23.26 15.76 -5.83
N ASP A 52 -23.01 16.26 -7.04
CA ASP A 52 -22.64 15.44 -8.20
C ASP A 52 -21.12 15.50 -8.41
N PHE A 53 -20.41 14.63 -7.71
CA PHE A 53 -18.95 14.54 -7.82
C PHE A 53 -18.50 14.03 -9.19
N ALA A 54 -19.26 13.14 -9.84
CA ALA A 54 -18.85 12.59 -11.14
C ALA A 54 -18.83 13.67 -12.23
N ALA A 55 -19.89 14.49 -12.29
CA ALA A 55 -19.93 15.64 -13.21
C ALA A 55 -18.82 16.65 -12.91
N LEU A 56 -18.61 16.98 -11.62
CA LEU A 56 -17.56 17.90 -11.20
C LEU A 56 -16.15 17.41 -11.60
N LEU A 57 -15.82 16.15 -11.30
CA LEU A 57 -14.50 15.57 -11.58
C LEU A 57 -14.24 15.45 -13.08
N THR A 58 -15.27 15.11 -13.86
CA THR A 58 -15.21 15.10 -15.33
C THR A 58 -14.88 16.49 -15.88
N ASN A 59 -15.59 17.52 -15.42
CA ASN A 59 -15.35 18.90 -15.84
C ASN A 59 -13.94 19.40 -15.50
N LEU A 60 -13.36 18.89 -14.41
CA LEU A 60 -11.99 19.21 -13.97
C LEU A 60 -10.92 18.31 -14.61
N SER A 61 -11.29 17.38 -15.50
CA SER A 61 -10.38 16.40 -16.12
C SER A 61 -9.61 15.53 -15.12
N ILE A 62 -10.20 15.31 -13.93
CA ILE A 62 -9.67 14.43 -12.88
C ILE A 62 -10.12 13.00 -13.17
N VAL A 63 -9.17 12.06 -13.21
CA VAL A 63 -9.46 10.63 -13.40
C VAL A 63 -10.14 10.10 -12.14
N HIS A 64 -11.28 9.45 -12.30
CA HIS A 64 -12.10 8.93 -11.21
C HIS A 64 -12.81 7.67 -11.68
N ASN A 65 -13.14 6.78 -10.74
CA ASN A 65 -13.88 5.57 -11.08
C ASN A 65 -15.34 5.88 -11.46
N VAL A 66 -15.94 5.00 -12.27
CA VAL A 66 -17.35 5.04 -12.66
C VAL A 66 -18.25 5.23 -11.44
N ASN A 67 -19.23 6.13 -11.59
CA ASN A 67 -20.20 6.50 -10.56
C ASN A 67 -19.57 7.03 -9.24
N GLY A 68 -18.31 7.45 -9.28
CA GLY A 68 -17.59 7.91 -8.10
C GLY A 68 -17.26 6.79 -7.09
N SER A 69 -17.23 5.53 -7.56
CA SER A 69 -16.89 4.38 -6.70
C SER A 69 -15.51 4.56 -6.07
N PHE A 70 -15.38 4.21 -4.79
CA PHE A 70 -14.08 4.29 -4.11
C PHE A 70 -13.07 3.26 -4.66
N ARG A 71 -13.55 2.13 -5.19
CA ARG A 71 -12.71 1.10 -5.83
C ARG A 71 -13.31 0.75 -7.18
N GLY A 72 -12.58 0.98 -8.26
CA GLY A 72 -13.10 0.83 -9.61
C GLY A 72 -12.02 0.46 -10.62
N GLU A 73 -12.21 0.89 -11.85
CA GLU A 73 -11.41 0.57 -13.02
C GLU A 73 -10.20 1.50 -13.19
N GLU A 74 -10.24 2.71 -12.64
CA GLU A 74 -9.16 3.70 -12.77
C GLU A 74 -8.21 3.68 -11.56
N PHE A 75 -8.74 3.47 -10.36
CA PHE A 75 -7.97 3.53 -9.11
C PHE A 75 -8.51 2.55 -8.05
N ARG A 76 -7.59 1.86 -7.35
CA ARG A 76 -7.87 1.02 -6.18
C ARG A 76 -6.77 1.17 -5.13
N ILE A 77 -7.14 1.54 -3.90
CA ILE A 77 -6.28 1.41 -2.72
C ILE A 77 -6.59 0.10 -1.99
N LEU A 78 -5.54 -0.66 -1.68
CA LEU A 78 -5.58 -1.91 -0.95
C LEU A 78 -5.06 -1.66 0.46
N TYR A 79 -5.93 -1.77 1.46
CA TYR A 79 -5.53 -1.56 2.84
C TYR A 79 -4.89 -2.83 3.40
N SER A 80 -3.58 -2.76 3.63
CA SER A 80 -2.74 -3.82 4.20
C SER A 80 -3.13 -5.25 3.75
N PRO A 81 -3.15 -5.53 2.43
CA PRO A 81 -3.55 -6.84 1.91
C PRO A 81 -2.55 -7.94 2.29
N GLY A 82 -3.03 -9.16 2.51
CA GLY A 82 -2.22 -10.27 3.00
C GLY A 82 -1.97 -10.20 4.51
N LEU A 83 -0.96 -10.93 4.99
CA LEU A 83 -0.65 -11.05 6.42
C LEU A 83 0.68 -10.35 6.76
N TRP A 84 0.70 -9.03 6.71
CA TRP A 84 1.89 -8.27 7.11
C TRP A 84 2.19 -8.50 8.61
N PRO A 85 3.46 -8.77 8.99
CA PRO A 85 3.87 -8.75 10.39
C PRO A 85 3.67 -7.34 10.96
N SER A 86 3.00 -7.21 12.10
CA SER A 86 2.65 -5.89 12.62
C SER A 86 2.56 -5.81 14.14
N MET A 87 2.98 -4.66 14.67
CA MET A 87 2.81 -4.25 16.07
C MET A 87 1.74 -3.15 16.24
N GLU A 88 1.09 -2.71 15.16
CA GLU A 88 0.24 -1.50 15.12
C GLU A 88 -1.05 -1.62 15.95
N HIS A 89 -1.57 -2.83 16.13
CA HIS A 89 -2.91 -3.06 16.70
C HIS A 89 -2.94 -4.01 17.90
N ASN A 90 -1.79 -4.49 18.39
CA ASN A 90 -1.77 -5.51 19.43
C ASN A 90 -1.23 -5.00 20.77
N LYS A 91 -1.89 -5.40 21.86
CA LYS A 91 -1.45 -5.18 23.25
C LYS A 91 -0.55 -6.30 23.78
N THR A 92 -0.33 -7.35 22.98
CA THR A 92 0.56 -8.46 23.31
C THR A 92 1.96 -8.20 22.76
N GLU A 93 2.98 -8.75 23.43
CA GLU A 93 4.39 -8.55 23.04
C GLU A 93 4.72 -9.14 21.66
N ASN A 94 3.91 -10.07 21.14
CA ASN A 94 4.22 -10.84 19.92
C ASN A 94 3.63 -10.24 18.63
N GLY A 95 2.80 -9.20 18.69
CA GLY A 95 2.18 -8.60 17.50
C GLY A 95 1.22 -9.54 16.75
N THR A 96 0.95 -9.22 15.48
CA THR A 96 0.23 -10.08 14.52
C THR A 96 1.20 -10.62 13.48
N HIS A 97 0.98 -11.87 13.03
CA HIS A 97 1.78 -12.54 12.00
C HIS A 97 3.31 -12.51 12.28
N GLY A 98 3.69 -12.71 13.54
CA GLY A 98 5.08 -12.67 13.98
C GLY A 98 5.58 -11.30 14.45
N GLY A 99 4.79 -10.24 14.25
CA GLY A 99 5.05 -8.88 14.75
C GLY A 99 6.15 -8.14 13.98
N MET A 100 7.25 -8.80 13.65
CA MET A 100 8.39 -8.25 12.93
C MET A 100 8.68 -9.01 11.63
N PRO A 101 9.29 -8.38 10.62
CA PRO A 101 9.56 -9.02 9.33
C PRO A 101 10.37 -10.32 9.44
N HIS A 102 11.43 -10.35 10.25
CA HIS A 102 12.28 -11.53 10.43
C HIS A 102 11.64 -12.67 11.24
N HIS A 103 10.47 -12.43 11.84
CA HIS A 103 9.65 -13.44 12.52
C HIS A 103 8.39 -13.82 11.73
N GLY A 104 8.11 -13.12 10.64
CA GLY A 104 6.92 -13.34 9.82
C GLY A 104 7.02 -14.55 8.91
N ASN A 105 5.88 -15.19 8.64
CA ASN A 105 5.79 -16.25 7.65
C ASN A 105 5.39 -15.67 6.28
N ILE A 106 6.39 -15.46 5.41
CA ILE A 106 6.16 -14.86 4.09
C ILE A 106 5.30 -15.73 3.17
N THR A 107 5.37 -17.06 3.30
CA THR A 107 4.56 -17.97 2.48
C THR A 107 3.07 -17.83 2.80
N GLU A 108 2.74 -17.73 4.10
CA GLU A 108 1.35 -17.47 4.54
C GLU A 108 0.88 -16.08 4.12
N HIS A 109 1.75 -15.07 4.23
CA HIS A 109 1.46 -13.72 3.75
C HIS A 109 1.08 -13.72 2.26
N LEU A 110 1.90 -14.32 1.40
CA LEU A 110 1.67 -14.34 -0.05
C LEU A 110 0.42 -15.14 -0.42
N LYS A 111 0.16 -16.26 0.26
CA LYS A 111 -1.07 -17.04 0.07
C LYS A 111 -2.31 -16.22 0.41
N GLN A 112 -2.29 -15.49 1.51
CA GLN A 112 -3.40 -14.63 1.87
C GLN A 112 -3.52 -13.42 0.94
N LEU A 113 -2.40 -12.82 0.53
CA LEU A 113 -2.39 -11.74 -0.45
C LEU A 113 -3.06 -12.17 -1.76
N GLU A 114 -2.74 -13.37 -2.26
CA GLU A 114 -3.38 -13.93 -3.45
C GLU A 114 -4.89 -14.09 -3.27
N ILE A 115 -5.34 -14.57 -2.10
CA ILE A 115 -6.78 -14.66 -1.77
C ILE A 115 -7.42 -13.27 -1.76
N ASP A 116 -6.78 -12.31 -1.09
CA ASP A 116 -7.30 -10.96 -0.88
C ASP A 116 -7.51 -10.20 -2.18
N ILE A 117 -6.62 -10.37 -3.16
CA ILE A 117 -6.69 -9.70 -4.47
C ILE A 117 -7.58 -10.43 -5.46
N ASN A 118 -7.76 -11.74 -5.35
CA ASN A 118 -8.56 -12.52 -6.31
C ASN A 118 -10.03 -12.73 -5.89
N ASN A 119 -10.34 -12.63 -4.60
CA ASN A 119 -11.70 -12.82 -4.09
C ASN A 119 -12.57 -11.57 -4.35
N CYS A 120 -13.57 -11.66 -5.22
CA CYS A 120 -14.42 -10.52 -5.60
C CYS A 120 -15.23 -9.91 -4.45
N SER A 121 -15.42 -10.64 -3.35
CA SER A 121 -16.08 -10.14 -2.14
C SER A 121 -15.13 -9.44 -1.18
N HIS A 122 -13.81 -9.55 -1.40
CA HIS A 122 -12.82 -8.97 -0.51
C HIS A 122 -12.59 -7.48 -0.81
N ILE A 123 -12.27 -6.71 0.23
CA ILE A 123 -12.09 -5.26 0.11
C ILE A 123 -10.86 -4.87 -0.73
N ASN A 124 -9.87 -5.76 -0.79
CA ASN A 124 -8.64 -5.59 -1.58
C ASN A 124 -8.70 -6.28 -2.95
N TYR A 125 -9.89 -6.66 -3.43
CA TYR A 125 -10.05 -7.29 -4.74
C TYR A 125 -9.51 -6.43 -5.89
N ILE A 126 -8.82 -7.08 -6.83
CA ILE A 126 -8.39 -6.52 -8.12
C ILE A 126 -8.93 -7.41 -9.26
N PRO A 127 -9.71 -6.85 -10.21
CA PRO A 127 -10.12 -7.58 -11.40
C PRO A 127 -8.92 -8.06 -12.24
N LYS A 128 -8.97 -9.27 -12.80
CA LYS A 128 -7.87 -9.85 -13.60
C LYS A 128 -7.38 -8.98 -14.76
N ASN A 129 -8.27 -8.17 -15.35
CA ASN A 129 -7.95 -7.29 -16.48
C ASN A 129 -7.84 -5.81 -16.04
N PHE A 130 -7.53 -5.56 -14.77
CA PHE A 130 -7.37 -4.21 -14.24
C PHE A 130 -6.16 -3.52 -14.87
N THR A 131 -6.37 -2.31 -15.36
CA THR A 131 -5.33 -1.49 -16.01
C THR A 131 -5.16 -0.12 -15.36
N GLY A 132 -5.94 0.16 -14.31
CA GLY A 132 -5.82 1.37 -13.50
C GLY A 132 -4.66 1.31 -12.51
N MET A 133 -4.61 2.28 -11.61
CA MET A 133 -3.60 2.37 -10.56
C MET A 133 -4.01 1.57 -9.33
N ALA A 134 -3.19 0.59 -8.93
CA ALA A 134 -3.33 -0.11 -7.65
C ALA A 134 -2.30 0.44 -6.66
N VAL A 135 -2.74 0.77 -5.45
CA VAL A 135 -1.89 1.29 -4.38
C VAL A 135 -2.00 0.36 -3.18
N ILE A 136 -0.88 -0.24 -2.76
CA ILE A 136 -0.80 -1.00 -1.51
C ILE A 136 -0.54 0.00 -0.38
N ASP A 137 -1.43 0.00 0.60
CA ASP A 137 -1.36 0.83 1.81
C ASP A 137 -0.98 -0.05 3.00
N MET A 138 0.31 -0.37 3.09
CA MET A 138 0.92 -1.04 4.22
C MET A 138 1.72 0.00 5.01
N GLU A 139 1.26 0.31 6.21
CA GLU A 139 1.86 1.34 7.08
C GLU A 139 2.49 0.74 8.34
N SER A 140 2.50 -0.58 8.50
CA SER A 140 2.91 -1.21 9.75
C SER A 140 4.35 -0.91 10.15
N TRP A 141 5.28 -0.86 9.19
CA TRP A 141 6.70 -0.54 9.41
C TRP A 141 7.35 -0.01 8.14
N ARG A 142 8.55 0.57 8.26
CA ARG A 142 9.38 1.00 7.12
C ARG A 142 10.53 0.02 6.90
N PRO A 143 10.85 -0.32 5.64
CA PRO A 143 11.89 -1.32 5.34
C PRO A 143 13.29 -0.86 5.73
N VAL A 144 13.54 0.46 5.82
CA VAL A 144 14.78 1.01 6.35
C VAL A 144 14.64 1.15 7.86
N PHE A 145 15.39 0.35 8.62
CA PHE A 145 15.23 0.18 10.07
C PHE A 145 15.28 1.50 10.83
N ARG A 146 16.23 2.38 10.49
CA ARG A 146 16.39 3.70 11.13
C ARG A 146 15.16 4.61 10.98
N GLN A 147 14.36 4.42 9.93
CA GLN A 147 13.16 5.23 9.65
C GLN A 147 11.94 4.82 10.48
N ASN A 148 12.01 3.74 11.26
CA ASN A 148 10.94 3.30 12.16
C ASN A 148 10.85 4.19 13.41
N THR A 149 10.37 5.43 13.21
CA THR A 149 10.21 6.48 14.23
C THR A 149 8.75 6.72 14.57
N GLY A 150 8.50 7.52 15.61
CA GLY A 150 7.14 7.81 16.08
C GLY A 150 6.53 6.55 16.69
N TRP A 151 5.31 6.20 16.29
CA TRP A 151 4.63 5.01 16.79
C TRP A 151 5.35 3.70 16.39
N MET A 152 6.11 3.70 15.28
CA MET A 152 6.94 2.57 14.84
C MET A 152 8.22 2.37 15.68
N GLU A 153 8.47 3.21 16.69
CA GLU A 153 9.65 3.03 17.54
C GLU A 153 9.67 1.68 18.27
N ILE A 154 8.51 1.04 18.43
CA ILE A 154 8.41 -0.32 18.97
C ILE A 154 9.28 -1.33 18.21
N TYR A 155 9.33 -1.26 16.88
CA TYR A 155 10.17 -2.17 16.07
C TYR A 155 11.65 -2.02 16.42
N ARG A 156 12.12 -0.77 16.61
CA ARG A 156 13.51 -0.53 17.01
C ARG A 156 13.80 -1.09 18.40
N LYS A 157 12.90 -0.88 19.36
CA LYS A 157 13.06 -1.37 20.73
C LYS A 157 13.11 -2.89 20.78
N LEU A 158 12.27 -3.57 20.02
CA LEU A 158 12.21 -5.04 20.00
C LEU A 158 13.49 -5.65 19.41
N VAL A 159 13.97 -5.16 18.26
CA VAL A 159 15.22 -5.66 17.67
C VAL A 159 16.41 -5.38 18.57
N PHE A 160 16.48 -4.20 19.19
CA PHE A 160 17.55 -3.92 20.16
C PHE A 160 17.49 -4.84 21.37
N ARG A 161 16.29 -5.16 21.88
CA ARG A 161 16.12 -6.11 22.99
C ARG A 161 16.54 -7.53 22.59
N GLU A 162 16.28 -7.95 21.35
CA GLU A 162 16.76 -9.24 20.83
C GLU A 162 18.28 -9.30 20.77
N ILE A 163 18.93 -8.22 20.34
CA ILE A 163 20.39 -8.11 20.37
C ILE A 163 20.90 -8.18 21.81
N ASP A 164 20.30 -7.40 22.71
CA ASP A 164 20.70 -7.34 24.13
C ASP A 164 20.57 -8.71 24.82
N ASN A 165 19.57 -9.51 24.44
CA ASN A 165 19.33 -10.84 24.97
C ASN A 165 20.16 -11.96 24.31
N ASN A 166 20.84 -11.68 23.19
CA ASN A 166 21.63 -12.66 22.44
C ASN A 166 23.14 -12.47 22.65
N ALA A 167 23.68 -13.10 23.70
CA ALA A 167 25.10 -12.97 24.06
C ALA A 167 26.06 -13.36 22.92
N THR A 168 25.75 -14.43 22.18
CA THR A 168 26.58 -14.91 21.06
C THR A 168 26.65 -13.87 19.93
N LEU A 169 25.51 -13.27 19.57
CA LEU A 169 25.46 -12.23 18.56
C LEU A 169 26.26 -10.99 19.00
N ARG A 170 26.14 -10.59 20.27
CA ARG A 170 26.90 -9.45 20.81
C ARG A 170 28.40 -9.68 20.77
N GLU A 171 28.87 -10.88 21.10
CA GLU A 171 30.27 -11.25 21.00
C GLU A 171 30.77 -11.22 19.54
N GLN A 172 30.01 -11.81 18.61
CA GLN A 172 30.33 -11.85 17.18
C GLN A 172 30.44 -10.45 16.57
N GLU A 173 29.50 -9.57 16.90
CA GLU A 173 29.43 -8.20 16.40
C GLU A 173 30.28 -7.21 17.23
N LYS A 174 31.02 -7.71 18.24
CA LYS A 174 31.88 -6.92 19.13
C LYS A 174 31.16 -5.75 19.80
N ILE A 175 29.88 -5.94 20.14
CA ILE A 175 29.08 -4.94 20.85
C ILE A 175 29.57 -4.90 22.30
N ASN A 176 29.96 -3.71 22.78
CA ASN A 176 30.46 -3.54 24.15
C ASN A 176 29.45 -4.05 25.20
N ASP A 177 29.85 -5.04 26.00
CA ASP A 177 29.02 -5.69 27.00
C ASP A 177 28.45 -4.75 28.06
N SER A 178 29.15 -3.65 28.36
CA SER A 178 28.74 -2.67 29.37
C SER A 178 27.55 -1.80 28.96
N ILE A 179 27.08 -1.89 27.71
CA ILE A 179 26.07 -1.00 27.13
C ILE A 179 24.99 -1.81 26.40
N THR A 180 23.73 -1.56 26.73
CA THR A 180 22.59 -2.16 26.02
C THR A 180 22.17 -1.30 24.81
N CYS A 181 21.90 -1.96 23.69
CA CYS A 181 21.44 -1.34 22.46
C CYS A 181 20.11 -0.62 22.64
N GLU A 182 19.19 -1.15 23.47
CA GLU A 182 17.89 -0.53 23.72
C GLU A 182 18.05 0.87 24.35
N LYS A 183 19.04 1.04 25.25
CA LYS A 183 19.28 2.27 26.01
C LYS A 183 20.15 3.27 25.27
N ASN A 184 21.27 2.83 24.69
CA ASN A 184 22.28 3.74 24.14
C ASN A 184 22.13 3.99 22.63
N ARG A 185 21.51 3.05 21.89
CA ARG A 185 21.19 3.21 20.46
C ARG A 185 22.38 3.71 19.62
N THR A 186 23.56 3.13 19.87
CA THR A 186 24.80 3.51 19.18
C THR A 186 24.73 3.18 17.68
N SER A 187 25.65 3.75 16.89
CA SER A 187 25.73 3.45 15.45
C SER A 187 25.92 1.96 15.18
N ASP A 188 26.71 1.26 16.00
CA ASP A 188 26.96 -0.19 15.85
C ASP A 188 25.68 -0.99 16.12
N CYS A 189 24.92 -0.65 17.16
CA CYS A 189 23.62 -1.26 17.42
C CYS A 189 22.65 -1.06 16.26
N PHE A 190 22.61 0.15 15.67
CA PHE A 190 21.77 0.41 14.50
C PHE A 190 22.18 -0.40 13.28
N LYS A 191 23.49 -0.61 13.07
CA LYS A 191 24.00 -1.44 11.99
C LYS A 191 23.55 -2.88 12.15
N VAL A 192 23.83 -3.50 13.30
CA VAL A 192 23.45 -4.89 13.58
C VAL A 192 21.94 -5.08 13.53
N ALA A 193 21.17 -4.14 14.09
CA ALA A 193 19.71 -4.20 14.05
C ALA A 193 19.14 -4.07 12.63
N ALA A 194 19.76 -3.25 11.77
CA ALA A 194 19.39 -3.18 10.37
C ALA A 194 19.69 -4.50 9.63
N ASP A 195 20.84 -5.12 9.91
CA ASP A 195 21.22 -6.41 9.31
C ASP A 195 20.25 -7.55 9.68
N ILE A 196 19.57 -7.45 10.83
CA ILE A 196 18.51 -8.39 11.25
C ILE A 196 17.16 -8.05 10.60
N PHE A 197 16.74 -6.80 10.66
CA PHE A 197 15.38 -6.39 10.30
C PHE A 197 15.17 -6.21 8.79
N GLU A 198 16.10 -5.53 8.12
CA GLU A 198 15.92 -5.06 6.75
C GLU A 198 15.82 -6.18 5.71
N PRO A 199 16.57 -7.31 5.77
CA PRO A 199 16.50 -8.35 4.74
C PRO A 199 15.10 -8.91 4.54
N MET A 200 14.41 -9.27 5.64
CA MET A 200 13.04 -9.78 5.54
C MET A 200 12.04 -8.66 5.30
N ALA A 201 12.26 -7.45 5.81
CA ALA A 201 11.41 -6.31 5.47
C ALA A 201 11.40 -6.04 3.96
N ILE A 202 12.57 -6.11 3.32
CA ILE A 202 12.74 -5.99 1.87
C ILE A 202 12.10 -7.18 1.15
N ASP A 203 12.27 -8.42 1.63
CA ASP A 203 11.71 -9.62 0.99
C ASP A 203 10.17 -9.60 0.98
N PHE A 204 9.55 -9.21 2.10
CA PHE A 204 8.10 -9.00 2.18
C PHE A 204 7.63 -7.92 1.19
N MET A 205 8.32 -6.79 1.09
CA MET A 205 7.95 -5.73 0.14
C MET A 205 8.11 -6.18 -1.32
N ASN A 206 9.23 -6.80 -1.66
CA ASN A 206 9.55 -7.18 -3.04
C ASN A 206 8.68 -8.31 -3.58
N LYS A 207 8.26 -9.26 -2.73
CA LYS A 207 7.43 -10.38 -3.18
C LYS A 207 5.94 -10.04 -3.24
N SER A 208 5.52 -8.95 -2.60
CA SER A 208 4.12 -8.53 -2.56
C SER A 208 3.75 -7.48 -3.63
N ILE A 209 4.75 -6.94 -4.34
CA ILE A 209 4.61 -6.03 -5.49
C ILE A 209 4.75 -6.83 -6.78
#